data_AF-A0A957AQL5-F1
#
_entry.id   AF-A0A957AQL5-F1
#
_cell.length_a   1.000
_cell.length_b   1.000
_cell.length_c   1.000
_cell.angle_alpha   90.00
_cell.angle_beta   90.00
_cell.angle_gamma   90.00
#
_symmetry.space_group_name_H-M   'P 1'
#
loop_
_entity.id
_entity.type
_entity.pdbx_description
1 polymer ?
#
loop_
_entity_poly.entity_id
_entity_poly.type
_entity_poly.pdbx_seq_one_letter_code
_entity_poly.pdbx_strand_id
1 'polypeptide(L)'
;ESLIPHFLRRDEGPYTWQELRQSEAALFEEGPGAALSRHAIHSAGRLAPYFVRAANGLVVMRDLGGWPGVLGESHLAAAADLLDDPVPMLAPLLDLPPTLLHGAPHPGHWRLNLFGDTFLVDWSEAQTGPGILDLMAFIEGYPLLQERRDGWEQAEPRLRHAISHTEETIIDTYLLTLSAELSGRSSARAFRATLPAARCLHILLTWFPYFATWADDMPDRYVWQRVNRRSETEVGRYYDAPPVGMRRYLAGVFERFLRACHSL
;
A
#
# COMPACT_ATOMS: atom_id res chain seq x y z
N GLU A 1 -33.99 0.13 -2.85
CA GLU A 1 -32.88 0.17 -1.89
C GLU A 1 -31.84 1.15 -2.41
N SER A 2 -31.30 2.01 -1.55
CA SER A 2 -30.18 2.89 -1.94
C SER A 2 -28.99 1.99 -2.25
N LEU A 3 -28.56 1.93 -3.52
CA LEU A 3 -27.34 1.23 -3.91
C LEU A 3 -26.18 1.92 -3.18
N ILE A 4 -25.62 1.27 -2.17
CA ILE A 4 -24.38 1.71 -1.54
C ILE A 4 -23.32 1.73 -2.65
N PRO A 5 -22.64 2.87 -2.90
CA PRO A 5 -21.69 2.98 -3.98
C PRO A 5 -20.54 1.98 -3.76
N HIS A 6 -20.29 1.19 -4.78
CA HIS A 6 -19.30 0.12 -4.75
C HIS A 6 -17.88 0.72 -4.87
N PHE A 7 -16.92 0.27 -4.05
CA PHE A 7 -15.62 0.95 -3.90
C PHE A 7 -14.77 1.00 -5.19
N LEU A 8 -14.91 0.02 -6.09
CA LEU A 8 -14.29 0.06 -7.42
C LEU A 8 -15.18 0.69 -8.51
N ARG A 9 -16.49 0.83 -8.29
CA ARG A 9 -17.40 1.22 -9.37
C ARG A 9 -17.43 2.73 -9.49
N ARG A 10 -17.25 3.23 -10.70
CA ARG A 10 -17.49 4.64 -11.06
C ARG A 10 -18.87 4.76 -11.69
N ASP A 11 -19.55 5.86 -11.43
CA ASP A 11 -20.86 6.15 -12.02
C ASP A 11 -20.74 6.48 -13.51
N GLU A 12 -19.63 7.10 -13.93
CA GLU A 12 -19.37 7.46 -15.32
C GLU A 12 -18.79 6.29 -16.16
N GLY A 13 -18.65 5.10 -15.57
CA GLY A 13 -18.02 3.94 -16.21
C GLY A 13 -16.51 3.84 -16.00
N PRO A 14 -15.85 2.85 -16.64
CA PRO A 14 -14.41 2.63 -16.50
C PRO A 14 -13.61 3.81 -17.08
N TYR A 15 -12.43 4.08 -16.51
CA TYR A 15 -11.52 5.09 -17.04
C TYR A 15 -11.13 4.78 -18.49
N THR A 16 -11.03 5.84 -19.30
CA THR A 16 -10.36 5.73 -20.60
C THR A 16 -8.87 6.00 -20.46
N TRP A 17 -8.07 5.50 -21.40
CA TRP A 17 -6.62 5.79 -21.42
C TRP A 17 -6.33 7.29 -21.54
N GLN A 18 -7.16 8.01 -22.31
CA GLN A 18 -7.02 9.45 -22.48
C GLN A 18 -7.29 10.21 -21.18
N GLU A 19 -8.33 9.81 -20.44
CA GLU A 19 -8.62 10.37 -19.11
C GLU A 19 -7.44 10.17 -18.16
N LEU A 20 -6.89 8.96 -18.08
CA LEU A 20 -5.74 8.65 -17.21
C LEU A 20 -4.50 9.45 -17.58
N ARG A 21 -4.22 9.58 -18.88
CA ARG A 21 -3.09 10.38 -19.37
C ARG A 21 -3.22 11.86 -19.02
N GLN A 22 -4.45 12.38 -19.00
CA GLN A 22 -4.70 13.76 -18.61
C GLN A 22 -4.64 13.96 -17.09
N SER A 23 -5.18 13.02 -16.30
CA SER A 23 -5.20 13.14 -14.84
C SER A 23 -3.82 12.93 -14.20
N GLU A 24 -2.97 12.13 -14.83
CA GLU A 24 -1.63 11.78 -14.33
C GLU A 24 -0.53 12.26 -15.30
N ALA A 25 -0.72 13.43 -15.92
CA ALA A 25 0.14 13.94 -17.00
C ALA A 25 1.64 13.94 -16.65
N ALA A 26 2.00 14.34 -15.42
CA ALA A 26 3.39 14.35 -14.95
C ALA A 26 4.07 12.97 -15.09
N LEU A 27 3.36 11.88 -14.81
CA LEU A 27 3.93 10.52 -14.93
C LEU A 27 4.21 10.10 -16.37
N PHE A 28 3.53 10.71 -17.35
CA PHE A 28 3.66 10.40 -18.77
C PHE A 28 4.59 11.35 -19.52
N GLU A 29 4.66 12.61 -19.09
CA GLU A 29 5.48 13.64 -19.71
C GLU A 29 6.89 13.68 -19.13
N GLU A 30 7.01 13.48 -17.82
CA GLU A 30 8.27 13.57 -17.07
C GLU A 30 8.69 12.22 -16.46
N GLY A 31 7.72 11.37 -16.12
CA GLY A 31 7.95 10.06 -15.53
C GLY A 31 8.19 8.92 -16.52
N PRO A 32 8.25 7.66 -16.02
CA PRO A 32 8.51 6.47 -16.83
C PRO A 32 7.45 6.17 -17.91
N GLY A 33 6.28 6.80 -17.84
CA GLY A 33 5.21 6.64 -18.81
C GLY A 33 4.63 5.22 -18.89
N ALA A 34 4.61 4.50 -17.76
CA ALA A 34 4.16 3.11 -17.73
C ALA A 34 2.72 2.95 -18.23
N ALA A 35 2.51 2.00 -19.15
CA ALA A 35 1.20 1.70 -19.71
C ALA A 35 0.60 0.44 -19.06
N LEU A 36 -0.70 0.52 -18.76
CA LEU A 36 -1.49 -0.63 -18.31
C LEU A 36 -2.31 -1.21 -19.46
N SER A 37 -2.60 -2.50 -19.39
CA SER A 37 -3.52 -3.15 -20.33
C SER A 37 -4.94 -2.57 -20.19
N ARG A 38 -5.73 -2.62 -21.27
CA ARG A 38 -7.15 -2.19 -21.21
C ARG A 38 -7.94 -3.01 -20.19
N HIS A 39 -7.60 -4.29 -20.07
CA HIS A 39 -8.18 -5.21 -19.08
C HIS A 39 -7.89 -4.75 -17.65
N ALA A 40 -6.64 -4.42 -17.33
CA ALA A 40 -6.25 -3.90 -16.02
C ALA A 40 -6.98 -2.61 -15.66
N ILE A 41 -7.05 -1.65 -16.60
CA ILE A 41 -7.75 -0.37 -16.39
C ILE A 41 -9.23 -0.59 -16.13
N HIS A 42 -9.87 -1.47 -16.90
CA HIS A 42 -11.28 -1.78 -16.74
C HIS A 42 -11.55 -2.45 -15.39
N SER A 43 -10.75 -3.45 -15.02
CA SER A 43 -10.91 -4.24 -13.80
C SER A 43 -10.61 -3.43 -12.53
N ALA A 44 -9.66 -2.50 -12.59
CA ALA A 44 -9.29 -1.64 -11.46
C ALA A 44 -10.36 -0.59 -11.12
N GLY A 45 -11.19 -0.19 -12.09
CA GLY A 45 -12.25 0.79 -11.88
C GLY A 45 -11.74 2.10 -11.28
N ARG A 46 -12.27 2.50 -10.12
CA ARG A 46 -11.84 3.70 -9.37
C ARG A 46 -10.35 3.68 -8.98
N LEU A 47 -9.71 2.51 -8.93
CA LEU A 47 -8.30 2.38 -8.58
C LEU A 47 -7.35 2.55 -9.77
N ALA A 48 -7.86 2.70 -11.00
CA ALA A 48 -7.03 2.77 -12.20
C ALA A 48 -5.93 3.87 -12.14
N PRO A 49 -6.18 5.11 -11.67
CA PRO A 49 -5.12 6.11 -11.51
C PRO A 49 -3.99 5.65 -10.57
N TYR A 50 -4.35 4.99 -9.46
CA TYR A 50 -3.36 4.48 -8.52
C TYR A 50 -2.55 3.31 -9.10
N PHE A 51 -3.15 2.47 -9.94
CA PHE A 51 -2.43 1.41 -10.62
C PHE A 51 -1.46 1.97 -11.66
N VAL A 52 -1.79 3.08 -12.32
CA VAL A 52 -0.85 3.79 -13.20
C VAL A 52 0.35 4.28 -12.40
N ARG A 53 0.13 4.89 -11.22
CA ARG A 53 1.22 5.29 -10.31
C ARG A 53 2.07 4.10 -9.88
N ALA A 54 1.43 2.99 -9.52
CA ALA A 54 2.11 1.75 -9.13
C ALA A 54 2.96 1.18 -10.28
N ALA A 55 2.44 1.18 -11.50
CA ALA A 55 3.15 0.70 -12.69
C ALA A 55 4.39 1.56 -12.99
N ASN A 56 4.31 2.88 -12.79
CA ASN A 56 5.48 3.76 -12.93
C ASN A 56 6.55 3.42 -11.89
N GLY A 57 6.16 3.23 -10.62
CA GLY A 57 7.11 2.80 -9.59
C GLY A 57 7.72 1.43 -9.85
N LEU A 58 6.96 0.53 -10.47
CA LEU A 58 7.47 -0.77 -10.91
C LEU A 58 8.54 -0.62 -11.99
N VAL A 59 8.36 0.27 -12.96
CA VAL A 59 9.37 0.57 -13.99
C VAL A 59 10.65 1.11 -13.35
N VAL A 60 10.53 2.10 -12.46
CA VAL A 60 11.67 2.64 -11.70
C VAL A 60 12.44 1.52 -11.00
N MET A 61 11.75 0.67 -10.23
CA MET A 61 12.43 -0.39 -9.50
C MET A 61 13.03 -1.45 -10.42
N ARG A 62 12.45 -1.72 -11.60
CA ARG A 62 13.04 -2.61 -12.60
C ARG A 62 14.32 -2.03 -13.19
N ASP A 63 14.33 -0.75 -13.53
CA ASP A 63 15.49 -0.07 -14.10
C ASP A 63 16.67 -0.05 -13.12
N LEU A 64 16.37 0.09 -11.83
CA LEU A 64 17.35 -0.01 -10.74
C LEU A 64 17.84 -1.44 -10.47
N GLY A 65 17.13 -2.46 -10.98
CA GLY A 65 17.38 -3.88 -10.70
C GLY A 65 16.89 -4.32 -9.32
N GLY A 66 15.83 -3.69 -8.82
CA GLY A 66 15.25 -3.89 -7.50
C GLY A 66 15.96 -3.11 -6.40
N TRP A 67 15.64 -3.46 -5.17
CA TRP A 67 16.30 -2.97 -3.98
C TRP A 67 16.99 -4.15 -3.28
N PRO A 68 18.34 -4.22 -3.34
CA PRO A 68 19.09 -5.33 -2.74
C PRO A 68 18.72 -5.58 -1.28
N GLY A 69 18.34 -6.82 -0.96
CA GLY A 69 17.92 -7.25 0.38
C GLY A 69 16.50 -6.83 0.78
N VAL A 70 15.76 -6.15 -0.11
CA VAL A 70 14.40 -5.66 0.16
C VAL A 70 13.40 -6.20 -0.87
N LEU A 71 13.64 -5.95 -2.16
CA LEU A 71 12.77 -6.41 -3.24
C LEU A 71 13.62 -6.78 -4.47
N GLY A 72 13.34 -7.94 -5.04
CA GLY A 72 14.09 -8.52 -6.16
C GLY A 72 13.20 -8.88 -7.34
N GLU A 73 13.76 -9.60 -8.30
CA GLU A 73 13.08 -9.97 -9.55
C GLU A 73 11.75 -10.70 -9.32
N SER A 74 11.68 -11.66 -8.40
CA SER A 74 10.43 -12.37 -8.07
C SER A 74 9.32 -11.43 -7.57
N HIS A 75 9.67 -10.41 -6.78
CA HIS A 75 8.73 -9.42 -6.27
C HIS A 75 8.24 -8.51 -7.39
N LEU A 76 9.15 -8.08 -8.26
CA LEU A 76 8.84 -7.23 -9.41
C LEU A 76 8.02 -7.97 -10.49
N ALA A 77 8.23 -9.29 -10.63
CA ALA A 77 7.42 -10.15 -11.49
C ALA A 77 6.00 -10.26 -10.92
N ALA A 78 5.87 -10.64 -9.64
CA ALA A 78 4.56 -10.75 -9.00
C ALA A 78 3.76 -9.44 -9.03
N ALA A 79 4.40 -8.29 -8.81
CA ALA A 79 3.76 -6.99 -8.92
C ALA A 79 3.32 -6.66 -10.37
N ALA A 80 4.10 -7.05 -11.37
CA ALA A 80 3.69 -6.90 -12.77
C ALA A 80 2.48 -7.77 -13.11
N ASP A 81 2.51 -9.04 -12.70
CA ASP A 81 1.42 -9.98 -12.98
C ASP A 81 0.10 -9.44 -12.40
N LEU A 82 0.13 -8.93 -11.16
CA LEU A 82 -1.04 -8.30 -10.53
C LEU A 82 -1.46 -6.97 -11.17
N LEU A 83 -0.53 -6.19 -11.72
CA LEU A 83 -0.87 -4.96 -12.42
C LEU A 83 -1.42 -5.22 -13.83
N ASP A 84 -1.03 -6.32 -14.47
CA ASP A 84 -1.54 -6.72 -15.78
C ASP A 84 -2.90 -7.44 -15.69
N ASP A 85 -3.05 -8.34 -14.71
CA ASP A 85 -4.32 -8.97 -14.35
C ASP A 85 -4.62 -8.81 -12.85
N PRO A 86 -5.34 -7.74 -12.47
CA PRO A 86 -5.64 -7.49 -11.06
C PRO A 86 -6.82 -8.29 -10.53
N VAL A 87 -7.51 -9.07 -11.36
CA VAL A 87 -8.74 -9.77 -10.98
C VAL A 87 -8.53 -10.73 -9.80
N PRO A 88 -7.47 -11.56 -9.72
CA PRO A 88 -7.26 -12.47 -8.59
C PRO A 88 -7.13 -11.73 -7.25
N MET A 89 -6.58 -10.52 -7.26
CA MET A 89 -6.46 -9.67 -6.08
C MET A 89 -7.75 -8.90 -5.77
N LEU A 90 -8.46 -8.42 -6.80
CA LEU A 90 -9.63 -7.56 -6.59
C LEU A 90 -10.90 -8.37 -6.29
N ALA A 91 -11.13 -9.49 -7.00
CA ALA A 91 -12.38 -10.23 -6.92
C ALA A 91 -12.74 -10.69 -5.49
N PRO A 92 -11.82 -11.24 -4.67
CA PRO A 92 -12.14 -11.63 -3.30
C PRO A 92 -12.60 -10.46 -2.42
N LEU A 93 -12.11 -9.25 -2.71
CA LEU A 93 -12.47 -8.02 -1.98
C LEU A 93 -13.85 -7.49 -2.37
N LEU A 94 -14.32 -7.79 -3.59
CA LEU A 94 -15.65 -7.40 -4.08
C LEU A 94 -16.78 -8.13 -3.35
N ASP A 95 -16.52 -9.37 -2.93
CA ASP A 95 -17.53 -10.22 -2.30
C ASP A 95 -17.76 -9.89 -0.81
N LEU A 96 -16.95 -8.99 -0.24
CA LEU A 96 -17.07 -8.57 1.14
C LEU A 96 -18.15 -7.49 1.32
N PRO A 97 -18.87 -7.50 2.46
CA PRO A 97 -19.84 -6.46 2.74
C PRO A 97 -19.14 -5.10 2.88
N PRO A 98 -19.74 -4.02 2.36
CA PRO A 98 -19.17 -2.69 2.47
C PRO A 98 -19.24 -2.21 3.93
N THR A 99 -18.16 -1.56 4.37
CA THR A 99 -18.05 -0.83 5.63
C THR A 99 -17.69 0.62 5.35
N LEU A 100 -17.77 1.48 6.38
CA LEU A 100 -17.14 2.79 6.33
C LEU A 100 -15.64 2.61 6.62
N LEU A 101 -14.82 2.97 5.64
CA LEU A 101 -13.36 3.03 5.77
C LEU A 101 -12.94 4.41 6.24
N HIS A 102 -11.89 4.45 7.05
CA HIS A 102 -11.16 5.64 7.41
C HIS A 102 -10.24 6.11 6.27
N GLY A 103 -9.63 5.18 5.52
CA GLY A 103 -8.70 5.49 4.42
C GLY A 103 -7.25 5.63 4.89
N ALA A 104 -7.03 6.31 6.02
CA ALA A 104 -5.70 6.52 6.61
C ALA A 104 -5.61 6.19 8.11
N PRO A 105 -5.73 4.93 8.56
CA PRO A 105 -5.72 4.56 9.98
C PRO A 105 -4.31 4.57 10.63
N HIS A 106 -3.48 5.55 10.25
CA HIS A 106 -2.08 5.67 10.69
C HIS A 106 -1.97 5.92 12.21
N PRO A 107 -0.92 5.44 12.92
CA PRO A 107 -0.72 5.68 14.36
C PRO A 107 -0.81 7.17 14.76
N GLY A 108 -0.40 8.07 13.88
CA GLY A 108 -0.49 9.53 14.05
C GLY A 108 -1.92 10.10 14.09
N HIS A 109 -2.94 9.33 13.72
CA HIS A 109 -4.36 9.70 13.79
C HIS A 109 -5.09 9.11 15.00
N TRP A 110 -4.43 8.26 15.79
CA TRP A 110 -5.00 7.77 17.03
C TRP A 110 -4.81 8.79 18.15
N ARG A 111 -5.87 9.05 18.91
CA ARG A 111 -5.86 9.94 20.07
C ARG A 111 -6.34 9.19 21.30
N LEU A 112 -5.75 9.55 22.43
CA LEU A 112 -6.13 9.08 23.77
C LEU A 112 -6.75 10.26 24.49
N ASN A 113 -7.97 10.08 25.02
CA ASN A 113 -8.55 11.09 25.91
C ASN A 113 -8.03 10.90 27.36
N LEU A 114 -8.40 11.83 28.26
CA LEU A 114 -8.03 11.78 29.67
C LEU A 114 -8.67 10.60 30.44
N PHE A 115 -9.70 9.97 29.88
CA PHE A 115 -10.41 8.82 30.47
C PHE A 115 -9.85 7.48 29.99
N GLY A 116 -8.86 7.48 29.09
CA GLY A 116 -8.27 6.28 28.52
C GLY A 116 -8.98 5.74 27.28
N ASP A 117 -10.00 6.43 26.77
CA ASP A 117 -10.63 6.03 25.52
C ASP A 117 -9.73 6.36 24.33
N THR A 118 -9.69 5.44 23.37
CA THR A 118 -9.01 5.60 22.08
C THR A 118 -10.01 5.96 21.00
N PHE A 119 -9.69 6.97 20.20
CA PHE A 119 -10.49 7.35 19.04
C PHE A 119 -9.60 7.75 17.87
N LEU A 120 -10.12 7.56 16.67
CA LEU A 120 -9.45 7.87 15.41
C LEU A 120 -9.94 9.23 14.89
N VAL A 121 -9.00 10.10 14.53
CA VAL A 121 -9.26 11.43 13.97
C VAL A 121 -8.86 11.51 12.49
N ASP A 122 -9.23 12.60 11.83
CA ASP A 122 -8.93 12.87 10.41
C ASP A 122 -9.61 11.91 9.42
N TRP A 123 -10.95 12.02 9.35
CA TRP A 123 -11.82 11.25 8.45
C TRP A 123 -11.91 11.86 7.03
N SER A 124 -10.91 12.63 6.61
CA SER A 124 -10.93 13.33 5.31
C SER A 124 -10.88 12.38 4.11
N GLU A 125 -10.29 11.20 4.28
CA GLU A 125 -10.19 10.12 3.28
C GLU A 125 -11.28 9.05 3.42
N ALA A 126 -12.33 9.33 4.22
CA ALA A 126 -13.36 8.35 4.50
C ALA A 126 -14.11 7.94 3.22
N GLN A 127 -14.28 6.63 3.03
CA GLN A 127 -14.95 6.08 1.86
C GLN A 127 -15.64 4.77 2.19
N THR A 128 -16.53 4.32 1.30
CA THR A 128 -17.15 3.00 1.44
C THR A 128 -16.29 1.94 0.78
N GLY A 129 -16.06 0.81 1.47
CA GLY A 129 -15.33 -0.33 0.96
C GLY A 129 -15.15 -1.42 2.02
N PRO A 130 -14.43 -2.51 1.73
CA PRO A 130 -14.28 -3.62 2.67
C PRO A 130 -13.29 -3.28 3.79
N GLY A 131 -13.74 -3.40 5.05
CA GLY A 131 -12.97 -3.00 6.25
C GLY A 131 -11.56 -3.59 6.37
N ILE A 132 -11.33 -4.71 5.70
CA ILE A 132 -10.02 -5.37 5.64
C ILE A 132 -8.92 -4.47 5.03
N LEU A 133 -9.29 -3.48 4.21
CA LEU A 133 -8.34 -2.53 3.64
C LEU A 133 -7.71 -1.63 4.70
N ASP A 134 -8.53 -1.09 5.62
CA ASP A 134 -8.04 -0.30 6.75
C ASP A 134 -7.23 -1.16 7.72
N LEU A 135 -7.65 -2.41 7.96
CA LEU A 135 -6.88 -3.34 8.78
C LEU A 135 -5.47 -3.53 8.21
N MET A 136 -5.38 -3.75 6.89
CA MET A 136 -4.08 -3.96 6.24
C MET A 136 -3.22 -2.70 6.27
N ALA A 137 -3.81 -1.54 5.99
CA ALA A 137 -3.12 -0.25 6.11
C ALA A 137 -2.61 0.00 7.54
N PHE A 138 -3.39 -0.37 8.56
CA PHE A 138 -2.99 -0.30 9.95
C PHE A 138 -1.83 -1.25 10.26
N ILE A 139 -1.94 -2.53 9.91
CA ILE A 139 -0.90 -3.55 10.19
C ILE A 139 0.43 -3.16 9.57
N GLU A 140 0.42 -2.76 8.30
CA GLU A 140 1.65 -2.40 7.59
C GLU A 140 2.16 -1.03 8.05
N GLY A 141 1.28 -0.07 8.35
CA GLY A 141 1.66 1.27 8.82
C GLY A 141 2.06 1.36 10.30
N TYR A 142 1.62 0.43 11.16
CA TYR A 142 1.82 0.49 12.61
C TYR A 142 3.30 0.59 13.05
N PRO A 143 4.24 -0.13 12.43
CA PRO A 143 5.66 0.00 12.74
C PRO A 143 6.26 1.37 12.39
N LEU A 144 5.61 2.15 11.51
CA LEU A 144 6.10 3.45 11.06
C LEU A 144 5.64 4.55 12.04
N LEU A 145 6.55 5.04 12.87
CA LEU A 145 6.35 6.29 13.61
C LEU A 145 6.79 7.47 12.74
N GLN A 146 5.89 8.42 12.55
CA GLN A 146 6.28 9.74 12.05
C GLN A 146 6.78 10.57 13.23
N GLU A 147 8.10 10.79 13.32
CA GLU A 147 8.66 11.84 14.18
C GLU A 147 8.86 13.09 13.32
N ARG A 148 8.08 14.14 13.58
CA ARG A 148 8.38 15.47 13.05
C ARG A 148 9.52 16.04 13.90
N ARG A 149 10.74 16.03 13.36
CA ARG A 149 11.90 16.65 14.00
C ARG A 149 11.83 18.16 13.82
N ASP A 150 11.91 18.92 14.91
CA ASP A 150 11.95 20.39 14.83
C ASP A 150 13.11 20.83 13.91
N GLY A 151 12.80 21.58 12.86
CA GLY A 151 13.78 22.19 11.95
C GLY A 151 14.02 21.48 10.61
N TRP A 152 13.40 20.32 10.35
CA TRP A 152 13.47 19.63 9.05
C TRP A 152 12.05 19.56 8.46
N GLU A 153 11.86 19.97 7.20
CA GLU A 153 10.53 19.99 6.54
C GLU A 153 9.98 18.57 6.26
N GLN A 154 10.80 17.53 6.38
CA GLN A 154 10.43 16.14 6.12
C GLN A 154 10.54 15.30 7.41
N ALA A 155 9.44 14.60 7.76
CA ALA A 155 9.41 13.67 8.88
C ALA A 155 10.14 12.37 8.51
N GLU A 156 11.23 12.02 9.20
CA GLU A 156 11.90 10.73 9.00
C GLU A 156 11.09 9.61 9.69
N PRO A 157 10.75 8.52 8.99
CA PRO A 157 10.06 7.39 9.60
C PRO A 157 10.99 6.68 10.59
N ARG A 158 10.61 6.65 11.86
CA ARG A 158 11.25 5.81 12.89
C ARG A 158 10.49 4.51 13.03
N LEU A 159 11.20 3.39 13.08
CA LEU A 159 10.58 2.10 13.33
C LEU A 159 10.30 1.92 14.82
N ARG A 160 9.05 1.59 15.19
CA ARG A 160 8.75 1.09 16.54
C ARG A 160 9.63 -0.13 16.79
N HIS A 161 10.27 -0.20 17.96
CA HIS A 161 10.88 -1.46 18.41
C HIS A 161 9.83 -2.55 18.29
N ALA A 162 10.17 -3.62 17.56
CA ALA A 162 9.24 -4.68 17.20
C ALA A 162 8.52 -5.19 18.45
N ILE A 163 7.30 -4.73 18.66
CA ILE A 163 6.43 -5.31 19.67
C ILE A 163 5.90 -6.57 19.04
N SER A 164 6.32 -7.72 19.55
CA SER A 164 5.89 -9.05 19.16
C SER A 164 4.42 -9.31 19.57
N HIS A 165 3.52 -8.37 19.28
CA HIS A 165 2.11 -8.68 19.15
C HIS A 165 1.95 -9.17 17.71
N THR A 166 1.94 -10.49 17.59
CA THR A 166 1.81 -11.25 16.35
C THR A 166 0.65 -10.68 15.54
N GLU A 167 0.91 -10.25 14.30
CA GLU A 167 -0.07 -9.82 13.29
C GLU A 167 -1.41 -10.56 13.40
N GLU A 168 -1.35 -11.87 13.63
CA GLU A 168 -2.47 -12.77 13.93
C GLU A 168 -3.42 -12.28 15.04
N THR A 169 -2.90 -11.78 16.16
CA THR A 169 -3.71 -11.26 17.27
C THR A 169 -4.49 -10.01 16.86
N ILE A 170 -3.86 -9.12 16.07
CA ILE A 170 -4.53 -7.92 15.54
C ILE A 170 -5.64 -8.34 14.59
N ILE A 171 -5.33 -9.26 13.66
CA ILE A 171 -6.29 -9.81 12.71
C ILE A 171 -7.47 -10.46 13.44
N ASP A 172 -7.21 -11.37 14.37
CA ASP A 172 -8.24 -12.13 15.06
C ASP A 172 -9.15 -11.21 15.88
N THR A 173 -8.57 -10.25 16.60
CA THR A 173 -9.35 -9.28 17.38
C THR A 173 -10.23 -8.43 16.46
N TYR A 174 -9.66 -7.92 15.37
CA TYR A 174 -10.42 -7.11 14.40
C TYR A 174 -11.55 -7.91 13.77
N LEU A 175 -11.29 -9.14 13.32
CA LEU A 175 -12.30 -9.98 12.67
C LEU A 175 -13.40 -10.41 13.62
N LEU A 176 -13.07 -10.69 14.89
CA LEU A 176 -14.06 -10.99 15.93
C LEU A 176 -14.98 -9.80 16.19
N THR A 177 -14.40 -8.60 16.38
CA THR A 177 -15.17 -7.37 16.59
C THR A 177 -16.03 -7.04 15.37
N LEU A 178 -15.45 -7.08 14.16
CA LEU A 178 -16.19 -6.81 12.92
C LEU A 178 -17.35 -7.79 12.72
N SER A 179 -17.13 -9.08 13.01
CA SER A 179 -18.18 -10.08 12.92
C SER A 179 -19.32 -9.85 13.92
N ALA A 180 -19.03 -9.32 15.11
CA ALA A 180 -20.05 -8.96 16.09
C ALA A 180 -20.89 -7.76 15.60
N GLU A 181 -20.23 -6.73 15.07
CA GLU A 181 -20.90 -5.52 14.55
C GLU A 181 -21.77 -5.80 13.32
N LEU A 182 -21.31 -6.65 12.39
CA LEU A 182 -22.03 -6.97 11.16
C LEU A 182 -23.21 -7.95 11.35
N SER A 183 -23.45 -8.45 12.57
CA SER A 183 -24.67 -9.18 12.97
C SER A 183 -25.11 -10.26 11.97
N GLY A 184 -24.28 -11.28 11.76
CA GLY A 184 -24.58 -12.46 10.93
C GLY A 184 -24.54 -12.23 9.40
N ARG A 185 -24.35 -10.99 8.94
CA ARG A 185 -24.20 -10.64 7.51
C ARG A 185 -22.82 -10.97 6.93
N SER A 186 -21.91 -11.48 7.75
CA SER A 186 -20.54 -11.76 7.33
C SER A 186 -19.94 -12.97 8.02
N SER A 187 -19.14 -13.73 7.27
CA SER A 187 -18.30 -14.79 7.81
C SER A 187 -16.89 -14.26 8.08
N ALA A 188 -16.41 -14.34 9.32
CA ALA A 188 -15.01 -14.02 9.66
C ALA A 188 -14.00 -14.81 8.80
N ARG A 189 -14.38 -16.03 8.38
CA ARG A 189 -13.59 -16.85 7.46
C ARG A 189 -13.47 -16.21 6.07
N ALA A 190 -14.54 -15.59 5.57
CA ALA A 190 -14.52 -14.91 4.28
C ALA A 190 -13.55 -13.73 4.34
N PHE A 191 -13.67 -12.85 5.35
CA PHE A 191 -12.72 -11.77 5.55
C PHE A 191 -11.27 -12.26 5.67
N ARG A 192 -11.02 -13.31 6.45
CA ARG A 192 -9.68 -13.88 6.61
C ARG A 192 -9.10 -14.39 5.29
N ALA A 193 -9.91 -15.01 4.44
CA ALA A 193 -9.48 -15.51 3.13
C ALA A 193 -9.03 -14.38 2.18
N THR A 194 -9.51 -13.16 2.39
CA THR A 194 -9.14 -11.98 1.58
C THR A 194 -7.89 -11.25 2.03
N LEU A 195 -7.29 -11.63 3.17
CA LEU A 195 -6.08 -10.98 3.68
C LEU A 195 -4.93 -10.93 2.66
N PRO A 196 -4.63 -12.00 1.89
CA PRO A 196 -3.62 -11.94 0.85
C PRO A 196 -3.93 -10.87 -0.21
N ALA A 197 -5.16 -10.84 -0.70
CA ALA A 197 -5.65 -9.85 -1.66
C ALA A 197 -5.53 -8.42 -1.14
N ALA A 198 -5.96 -8.18 0.10
CA ALA A 198 -5.85 -6.88 0.75
C ALA A 198 -4.39 -6.44 0.91
N ARG A 199 -3.49 -7.37 1.25
CA ARG A 199 -2.05 -7.12 1.35
C ARG A 199 -1.46 -6.75 0.00
N CYS A 200 -1.69 -7.56 -1.02
CA CYS A 200 -1.22 -7.27 -2.37
C CYS A 200 -1.68 -5.87 -2.83
N LEU A 201 -2.96 -5.55 -2.61
CA LEU A 201 -3.51 -4.26 -2.97
C LEU A 201 -2.85 -3.12 -2.20
N HIS A 202 -2.69 -3.25 -0.88
CA HIS A 202 -2.03 -2.23 -0.06
C HIS A 202 -0.62 -1.91 -0.55
N ILE A 203 0.17 -2.93 -0.89
CA ILE A 203 1.54 -2.74 -1.39
C ILE A 203 1.56 -2.01 -2.73
N LEU A 204 0.68 -2.39 -3.66
CA LEU A 204 0.55 -1.72 -4.95
C LEU A 204 0.06 -0.28 -4.81
N LEU A 205 -0.80 0.03 -3.83
CA LEU A 205 -1.32 1.39 -3.63
C LEU A 205 -0.41 2.30 -2.79
N THR A 206 0.56 1.72 -2.07
CA THR A 206 1.40 2.48 -1.12
C THR A 206 2.86 2.55 -1.58
N TRP A 207 3.53 1.39 -1.71
CA TRP A 207 4.99 1.36 -1.88
C TRP A 207 5.43 1.59 -3.32
N PHE A 208 4.72 1.02 -4.29
CA PHE A 208 5.06 1.25 -5.69
C PHE A 208 4.88 2.72 -6.09
N PRO A 209 3.76 3.40 -5.79
CA PRO A 209 3.63 4.83 -6.01
C PRO A 209 4.71 5.65 -5.30
N TYR A 210 5.09 5.27 -4.08
CA TYR A 210 6.21 5.90 -3.37
C TYR A 210 7.53 5.79 -4.14
N PHE A 211 7.83 4.63 -4.76
CA PHE A 211 9.01 4.49 -5.61
C PHE A 211 8.98 5.37 -6.86
N ALA A 212 7.78 5.62 -7.43
CA ALA A 212 7.65 6.53 -8.55
C ALA A 212 8.02 7.96 -8.17
N THR A 213 7.53 8.45 -7.02
CA THR A 213 7.83 9.80 -6.53
C THR A 213 9.24 9.95 -5.99
N TRP A 214 9.81 8.86 -5.45
CA TRP A 214 11.17 8.87 -4.93
C TRP A 214 12.22 8.90 -6.05
N ALA A 215 11.86 8.48 -7.26
CA ALA A 215 12.76 8.42 -8.41
C ALA A 215 13.32 9.79 -8.83
N ASP A 216 12.57 10.87 -8.62
CA ASP A 216 12.97 12.22 -9.01
C ASP A 216 14.27 12.66 -8.29
N ASP A 217 14.51 12.13 -7.09
CA ASP A 217 15.69 12.39 -6.27
C ASP A 217 16.74 11.27 -6.35
N MET A 218 16.53 10.24 -7.19
CA MET A 218 17.37 9.05 -7.18
C MET A 218 18.65 9.17 -8.03
N PRO A 219 19.76 8.61 -7.53
CA PRO A 219 20.99 8.54 -8.31
C PRO A 219 20.91 7.39 -9.34
N ASP A 220 21.81 7.40 -10.32
CA ASP A 220 21.87 6.35 -11.34
C ASP A 220 21.98 4.92 -10.75
N ARG A 221 21.64 3.91 -11.55
CA ARG A 221 21.66 2.49 -11.14
C ARG A 221 22.98 2.05 -10.49
N TYR A 222 24.11 2.56 -10.97
CA TYR A 222 25.43 2.18 -10.46
C TYR A 222 25.63 2.75 -9.05
N VAL A 223 25.26 4.01 -8.83
CA VAL A 223 25.31 4.66 -7.53
C VAL A 223 24.30 4.00 -6.57
N TRP A 224 23.10 3.67 -7.03
CA TRP A 224 22.10 2.93 -6.25
C TRP A 224 22.65 1.61 -5.73
N GLN A 225 23.27 0.79 -6.59
CA GLN A 225 23.89 -0.46 -6.18
C GLN A 225 25.07 -0.24 -5.22
N ARG A 226 25.86 0.82 -5.43
CA ARG A 226 27.01 1.15 -4.58
C ARG A 226 26.58 1.58 -3.17
N VAL A 227 25.53 2.39 -3.04
CA VAL A 227 24.95 2.81 -1.75
C VAL A 227 24.36 1.61 -1.00
N ASN A 228 23.74 0.67 -1.72
CA ASN A 228 23.17 -0.53 -1.12
C ASN A 228 24.19 -1.59 -0.67
N ARG A 229 25.46 -1.51 -1.10
CA ARG A 229 26.56 -2.34 -0.56
C ARG A 229 27.09 -1.87 0.80
N ARG A 230 26.71 -0.67 1.24
CA ARG A 230 27.15 -0.11 2.52
C ARG A 230 26.23 -0.55 3.67
N SER A 231 26.80 -0.62 4.86
CA SER A 231 26.05 -0.94 6.08
C SER A 231 25.06 0.18 6.44
N GLU A 232 23.96 -0.13 7.13
CA GLU A 232 22.92 0.87 7.44
C GLU A 232 23.45 2.08 8.24
N THR A 233 24.51 1.90 9.05
CA THR A 233 25.17 2.97 9.81
C THR A 233 26.01 3.91 8.94
N GLU A 234 26.41 3.48 7.74
CA GLU A 234 27.17 4.27 6.77
C GLU A 234 26.27 4.96 5.73
N VAL A 235 25.04 4.47 5.57
CA VAL A 235 24.04 4.92 4.60
C VAL A 235 23.38 6.23 5.03
N GLY A 236 23.12 6.43 6.33
CA GLY A 236 22.54 7.66 6.88
C GLY A 236 23.41 8.93 6.78
N ARG A 237 24.50 8.90 5.99
CA ARG A 237 25.36 10.06 5.68
C ARG A 237 25.15 10.62 4.26
N TYR A 238 24.30 10.00 3.45
CA TYR A 238 23.93 10.48 2.13
C TYR A 238 22.53 11.09 2.18
N TYR A 239 22.34 12.24 1.54
CA TYR A 239 21.03 12.92 1.48
C TYR A 239 19.96 12.08 0.76
N ASP A 240 20.37 11.22 -0.18
CA ASP A 240 19.45 10.44 -1.04
C ASP A 240 19.29 8.98 -0.57
N ALA A 241 19.77 8.66 0.62
CA ALA A 241 19.70 7.32 1.17
C ALA A 241 18.36 7.08 1.88
N PRO A 242 17.75 5.88 1.70
CA PRO A 242 16.54 5.54 2.43
C PRO A 242 16.79 5.53 3.95
N PRO A 243 15.79 5.91 4.77
CA PRO A 243 15.94 6.03 6.22
C PRO A 243 16.52 4.77 6.90
N VAL A 244 17.29 4.96 7.97
CA VAL A 244 17.93 3.87 8.72
C VAL A 244 16.88 2.88 9.24
N GLY A 245 17.10 1.58 9.03
CA GLY A 245 16.19 0.49 9.42
C GLY A 245 15.05 0.21 8.41
N MET A 246 14.79 1.12 7.46
CA MET A 246 13.75 0.96 6.44
C MET A 246 13.97 -0.28 5.58
N ARG A 247 15.24 -0.63 5.28
CA ARG A 247 15.56 -1.84 4.50
C ARG A 247 15.03 -3.10 5.17
N ARG A 248 15.34 -3.31 6.46
CA ARG A 248 14.89 -4.49 7.18
C ARG A 248 13.36 -4.58 7.27
N TYR A 249 12.70 -3.45 7.51
CA TYR A 249 11.25 -3.40 7.57
C TYR A 249 10.64 -3.75 6.20
N LEU A 250 11.06 -3.05 5.13
CA LEU A 250 10.55 -3.27 3.78
C LEU A 250 10.87 -4.69 3.27
N ALA A 251 12.02 -5.27 3.62
CA ALA A 251 12.32 -6.66 3.30
C ALA A 251 11.25 -7.61 3.83
N GLY A 252 10.81 -7.41 5.09
CA GLY A 252 9.72 -8.17 5.67
C GLY A 252 8.37 -7.91 4.99
N VAL A 253 8.09 -6.66 4.62
CA VAL A 253 6.88 -6.26 3.89
C VAL A 253 6.81 -6.97 2.53
N PHE A 254 7.89 -6.93 1.74
CA PHE A 254 7.93 -7.53 0.41
C PHE A 254 7.98 -9.08 0.45
N GLU A 255 8.58 -9.68 1.48
CA GLU A 255 8.46 -11.13 1.72
C GLU A 255 7.01 -11.55 1.97
N ARG A 256 6.27 -10.80 2.82
CA ARG A 256 4.84 -11.07 3.06
C ARG A 256 4.00 -10.82 1.81
N PHE A 257 4.33 -9.81 1.02
CA PHE A 257 3.71 -9.54 -0.29
C PHE A 257 3.86 -10.72 -1.23
N LEU A 258 5.08 -11.25 -1.39
CA LEU A 258 5.33 -12.37 -2.29
C LEU A 258 4.58 -13.63 -1.85
N ARG A 259 4.53 -13.90 -0.54
CA ARG A 259 3.73 -15.01 0.02
C ARG A 259 2.23 -14.81 -0.22
N ALA A 260 1.75 -13.57 -0.12
CA ALA A 260 0.36 -13.24 -0.40
C ALA A 260 0.03 -13.43 -1.89
N CYS A 261 0.93 -13.04 -2.80
CA CYS A 261 0.74 -13.26 -4.24
C CYS A 261 0.61 -14.75 -4.57
N HIS A 262 1.44 -15.61 -3.94
CA HIS A 262 1.37 -17.05 -4.15
C HIS A 262 0.13 -17.73 -3.56
N SER A 263 -0.66 -17.03 -2.74
CA SER A 263 -1.87 -17.56 -2.11
C SER A 263 -3.17 -17.00 -2.69
N LEU A 264 -3.09 -16.15 -3.72
CA LEU A 264 -4.21 -15.77 -4.58
C LEU A 264 -4.54 -16.92 -5.54
#